data_AF-A0A4R5HFN5-F1
#
_entry.id   AF-A0A4R5HFN5-F1
#
_cell.length_a   1.000
_cell.length_b   1.000
_cell.length_c   1.000
_cell.angle_alpha   90.00
_cell.angle_beta   90.00
_cell.angle_gamma   90.00
#
_symmetry.space_group_name_H-M   'P 1'
#
loop_
_entity.id
_entity.type
_entity.pdbx_description
1 polymer ?
#
loop_
_entity_poly.entity_id
_entity_poly.type
_entity_poly.pdbx_seq_one_letter_code
_entity_poly.pdbx_strand_id
1 'polypeptide(L)'
;MQGKTYDPDNLRKIRKAAGYSQDELAARLGCSRKTIIHIESSRPGTIDKLAMPIVERWWTVCRQRMSNDSRLEFVQELIKYFNIEDLIKTIFSKSK
;
A
#
# COMPACT_ATOMS: atom_id res chain seq x y z
N MET A 1 5.63 -20.76 2.15
CA MET A 1 5.78 -19.32 2.43
C MET A 1 4.38 -18.74 2.53
N GLN A 2 3.89 -18.43 3.73
CA GLN A 2 2.57 -17.77 3.87
C GLN A 2 2.69 -16.36 3.28
N GLY A 3 1.98 -16.10 2.20
CA GLY A 3 1.94 -14.80 1.56
C GLY A 3 1.39 -13.79 2.54
N LYS A 4 2.22 -12.86 3.01
CA LYS A 4 1.74 -11.72 3.80
C LYS A 4 0.77 -10.93 2.91
N THR A 5 -0.41 -10.63 3.44
CA THR A 5 -1.53 -9.94 2.78
C THR A 5 -1.62 -8.50 3.26
N TYR A 6 -1.72 -7.54 2.34
CA TYR A 6 -1.58 -6.11 2.66
C TYR A 6 -2.75 -5.64 3.49
N ASP A 7 -2.50 -5.01 4.64
CA ASP A 7 -3.56 -4.46 5.49
C ASP A 7 -4.31 -3.35 4.73
N PRO A 8 -5.59 -3.54 4.36
CA PRO A 8 -6.32 -2.55 3.58
C PRO A 8 -6.59 -1.24 4.32
N ASP A 9 -6.53 -1.25 5.65
CA ASP A 9 -6.61 -0.01 6.42
C ASP A 9 -5.41 0.89 6.15
N ASN A 10 -4.24 0.33 5.80
CA ASN A 10 -3.09 1.13 5.38
C ASN A 10 -3.32 1.79 4.01
N LEU A 11 -3.92 1.10 3.03
CA LEU A 11 -4.27 1.73 1.74
C LEU A 11 -5.26 2.87 1.91
N ARG A 12 -6.23 2.68 2.81
CA ARG A 12 -7.22 3.70 3.18
C ARG A 12 -6.54 4.91 3.81
N LYS A 13 -5.60 4.72 4.75
CA LYS A 13 -4.83 5.81 5.37
C LYS A 13 -4.06 6.60 4.33
N ILE A 14 -3.33 5.95 3.42
CA ILE A 14 -2.61 6.62 2.33
C ILE A 14 -3.53 7.49 1.49
N ARG A 15 -4.67 6.93 1.06
CA ARG A 15 -5.62 7.65 0.21
C ARG A 15 -6.10 8.92 0.92
N LYS A 16 -6.48 8.79 2.19
CA LYS A 16 -6.92 9.93 3.01
C LYS A 16 -5.81 10.97 3.20
N ALA A 17 -4.58 10.54 3.45
CA ALA A 17 -3.42 11.44 3.59
C ALA A 17 -3.10 12.19 2.28
N ALA A 18 -3.38 11.59 1.13
CA ALA A 18 -3.28 12.25 -0.17
C ALA A 18 -4.48 13.17 -0.49
N GLY A 19 -5.47 13.25 0.40
CA GLY A 19 -6.66 14.10 0.25
C GLY A 19 -7.65 13.59 -0.80
N TYR A 20 -7.59 12.31 -1.20
CA TYR A 20 -8.48 11.75 -2.21
C TYR A 20 -9.72 11.10 -1.59
N SER A 21 -10.88 11.34 -2.18
CA SER A 21 -12.04 10.46 -2.07
C SER A 21 -11.79 9.12 -2.78
N GLN A 22 -12.64 8.14 -2.53
CA GLN A 22 -12.55 6.83 -3.21
C GLN A 22 -12.79 6.96 -4.73
N ASP A 23 -13.68 7.86 -5.15
CA ASP A 23 -13.98 8.12 -6.56
C ASP A 23 -12.80 8.76 -7.29
N GLU A 24 -12.18 9.78 -6.70
CA GLU A 24 -11.02 10.44 -7.28
C GLU A 24 -9.83 9.50 -7.42
N LEU A 25 -9.59 8.65 -6.41
CA LEU A 25 -8.54 7.65 -6.51
C LEU A 25 -8.87 6.60 -7.58
N ALA A 26 -10.13 6.14 -7.66
CA ALA A 26 -10.54 5.16 -8.65
C ALA A 26 -10.32 5.68 -10.08
N ALA A 27 -10.72 6.94 -10.34
CA ALA A 27 -10.51 7.59 -11.62
C ALA A 27 -9.01 7.66 -11.99
N ARG A 28 -8.15 7.96 -11.02
CA ARG A 28 -6.69 8.02 -11.22
C ARG A 28 -6.05 6.65 -11.44
N LEU A 29 -6.61 5.61 -10.83
CA LEU A 29 -6.14 4.23 -11.00
C LEU A 29 -6.75 3.54 -12.22
N GLY A 30 -7.71 4.16 -12.90
CA GLY A 30 -8.43 3.57 -14.03
C GLY A 30 -9.30 2.39 -13.61
N CYS A 31 -9.86 2.41 -12.41
CA CYS A 31 -10.74 1.36 -11.89
C CYS A 31 -12.05 1.92 -11.36
N SER A 32 -12.96 1.05 -10.93
CA SER A 32 -14.23 1.48 -10.37
C SER A 32 -14.09 1.89 -8.89
N ARG A 33 -14.90 2.84 -8.43
CA ARG A 33 -15.03 3.14 -6.99
C ARG A 33 -15.35 1.91 -6.16
N LYS A 34 -16.17 0.99 -6.71
CA LYS A 34 -16.51 -0.29 -6.07
C LYS A 34 -15.26 -1.15 -5.84
N THR A 35 -14.30 -1.14 -6.76
CA THR A 35 -13.00 -1.80 -6.60
C THR A 35 -12.24 -1.22 -5.41
N ILE A 36 -12.18 0.11 -5.28
CA ILE A 36 -11.55 0.79 -4.13
C ILE A 36 -12.24 0.41 -2.81
N ILE A 37 -13.57 0.44 -2.78
CA ILE A 37 -14.36 0.05 -1.60
C ILE A 37 -14.04 -1.39 -1.20
N HIS A 38 -14.06 -2.34 -2.15
CA HIS A 38 -13.80 -3.76 -1.85
C HIS A 38 -12.38 -4.00 -1.34
N ILE A 39 -11.39 -3.29 -1.89
CA ILE A 39 -10.01 -3.31 -1.42
C ILE A 39 -10.00 -2.83 0.03
N GLU A 40 -10.48 -1.60 0.29
CA GLU A 40 -10.43 -0.97 1.62
C GLU A 40 -11.33 -1.64 2.67
N SER A 41 -12.35 -2.41 2.29
CA SER A 41 -13.28 -3.05 3.22
C SER A 41 -12.88 -4.47 3.61
N SER A 42 -11.66 -4.90 3.26
CA SER A 42 -11.09 -6.19 3.66
C SER A 42 -11.99 -7.39 3.39
N ARG A 43 -12.70 -7.45 2.25
CA ARG A 43 -13.46 -8.66 1.92
C ARG A 43 -12.51 -9.86 1.81
N PRO A 44 -12.70 -10.93 2.60
CA PRO A 44 -11.88 -12.14 2.51
C PRO A 44 -11.82 -12.62 1.06
N GLY A 45 -10.60 -12.86 0.54
CA GLY A 45 -10.35 -13.25 -0.86
C GLY A 45 -10.05 -12.12 -1.86
N THR A 46 -10.31 -10.85 -1.53
CA THR A 46 -9.88 -9.70 -2.37
C THR A 46 -8.45 -9.26 -2.03
N ILE A 47 -8.07 -9.35 -0.76
CA ILE A 47 -6.73 -8.98 -0.27
C ILE A 47 -5.68 -10.00 -0.72
N ASP A 48 -6.00 -11.30 -0.67
CA ASP A 48 -5.10 -12.39 -1.10
C ASP A 48 -4.71 -12.27 -2.58
N LYS A 49 -5.51 -11.55 -3.36
CA LYS A 49 -5.30 -11.29 -4.80
C LYS A 49 -4.81 -9.87 -5.09
N LEU A 50 -4.57 -9.06 -4.06
CA LEU A 50 -4.07 -7.70 -4.27
C LEU A 50 -2.61 -7.77 -4.73
N ALA A 51 -2.42 -7.82 -6.04
CA ALA A 51 -1.12 -7.91 -6.65
C ALA A 51 -0.28 -6.66 -6.36
N MET A 52 1.03 -6.85 -6.17
CA MET A 52 1.99 -5.76 -5.93
C MET A 52 1.90 -4.56 -6.88
N PRO A 53 1.61 -4.73 -8.19
CA PRO A 53 1.43 -3.60 -9.09
C PRO A 53 0.28 -2.66 -8.70
N ILE A 54 -0.78 -3.17 -8.05
CA ILE A 54 -1.89 -2.33 -7.58
C ILE A 54 -1.43 -1.46 -6.41
N VAL A 55 -0.69 -2.05 -5.45
CA VAL A 55 -0.14 -1.33 -4.30
C VAL A 55 0.87 -0.27 -4.76
N GLU A 56 1.73 -0.61 -5.71
CA GLU A 56 2.71 0.32 -6.29
C GLU A 56 2.03 1.49 -7.01
N ARG A 57 0.99 1.22 -7.81
CA ARG A 57 0.26 2.27 -8.53
C ARG A 57 -0.51 3.17 -7.57
N TRP A 58 -1.12 2.60 -6.53
CA TRP A 58 -1.79 3.33 -5.45
C TRP A 58 -0.81 4.27 -4.75
N TRP A 59 0.37 3.76 -4.38
CA TRP A 59 1.42 4.56 -3.78
C TRP A 59 1.87 5.70 -4.71
N THR A 60 2.12 5.38 -5.98
CA THR A 60 2.58 6.34 -6.99
C THR A 60 1.62 7.51 -7.16
N VAL A 61 0.31 7.24 -7.17
CA VAL A 61 -0.72 8.28 -7.27
C VAL A 61 -0.81 9.12 -6.00
N CYS A 62 -0.82 8.48 -4.83
CA CYS A 62 -1.04 9.16 -3.56
C CYS A 62 0.16 10.01 -3.13
N ARG A 63 1.40 9.52 -3.31
CA ARG A 63 2.61 10.24 -2.89
C ARG A 63 2.75 11.62 -3.53
N GLN A 64 2.16 11.84 -4.70
CA GLN A 64 2.20 13.12 -5.42
C GLN A 64 1.57 14.26 -4.61
N ARG A 65 0.60 13.97 -3.73
CA ARG A 65 -0.09 14.99 -2.91
C ARG A 65 0.25 14.96 -1.43
N MET A 66 1.00 13.96 -0.98
CA MET A 66 1.39 13.83 0.43
C MET A 66 2.57 14.74 0.78
N SER A 67 2.60 15.24 2.01
CA SER A 67 3.76 15.91 2.59
C SER A 67 4.94 14.93 2.76
N ASN A 68 6.14 15.45 2.98
CA ASN A 68 7.31 14.60 3.24
C ASN A 68 7.15 13.75 4.51
N ASP A 69 6.54 14.30 5.55
CA ASP A 69 6.28 13.57 6.81
C ASP A 69 5.32 12.40 6.60
N SER A 70 4.19 12.63 5.91
CA SER A 70 3.24 11.57 5.60
C SER A 70 3.83 10.51 4.65
N ARG A 71 4.76 10.89 3.77
CA ARG A 71 5.50 9.93 2.94
C ARG A 71 6.42 9.05 3.78
N LEU A 72 7.09 9.61 4.79
CA LEU A 72 8.02 8.88 5.65
C LEU A 72 7.28 7.87 6.54
N GLU A 73 6.20 8.30 7.19
CA GLU A 73 5.32 7.42 7.98
C GLU A 73 4.85 6.22 7.15
N PHE A 74 4.49 6.48 5.89
CA PHE A 74 4.04 5.42 5.00
C PHE A 74 5.15 4.44 4.60
N VAL A 75 6.35 4.94 4.30
CA VAL A 75 7.50 4.08 3.98
C VAL A 75 7.83 3.16 5.17
N GLN A 76 7.73 3.66 6.40
CA GLN A 76 7.91 2.83 7.59
C GLN A 76 6.86 1.72 7.68
N GLU A 77 5.58 2.01 7.39
CA GLU A 77 4.52 0.99 7.35
C GLU A 77 4.75 -0.05 6.23
N LEU A 78 5.23 0.38 5.05
CA LEU A 78 5.63 -0.55 3.99
C LEU A 78 6.79 -1.46 4.40
N ILE A 79 7.82 -0.89 5.04
CA ILE A 79 9.00 -1.63 5.50
C ILE A 79 8.60 -2.71 6.50
N LYS A 80 7.74 -2.37 7.48
CA LYS A 80 7.18 -3.33 8.44
C LYS A 80 6.39 -4.42 7.72
N TYR A 81 5.52 -4.03 6.79
CA TYR A 81 4.65 -4.94 6.07
C TYR A 81 5.42 -5.97 5.21
N PHE A 82 6.36 -5.49 4.41
CA PHE A 82 7.22 -6.34 3.58
C PHE A 82 8.33 -7.04 4.37
N ASN A 83 8.43 -6.76 5.67
CA ASN A 83 9.51 -7.24 6.52
C ASN A 83 10.88 -6.94 5.92
N ILE A 84 11.01 -5.78 5.26
CA ILE A 84 12.23 -5.41 4.56
C ILE A 84 13.37 -5.24 5.56
N GLU A 85 13.06 -4.95 6.84
CA GLU A 85 14.06 -4.96 7.90
C GLU A 85 14.81 -6.30 8.01
N ASP A 86 14.10 -7.43 7.95
CA ASP A 86 14.74 -8.75 8.00
C ASP A 86 15.45 -9.09 6.68
N LEU A 87 14.91 -8.63 5.54
CA LEU A 87 15.55 -8.80 4.24
C LEU A 87 16.86 -8.01 4.15
N ILE A 88 16.85 -6.75 4.61
CA ILE A 88 18.02 -5.88 4.74
C ILE A 88 19.02 -6.52 5.70
N LYS A 89 18.59 -6.90 6.92
CA LYS A 89 19.49 -7.58 7.88
C LYS A 89 20.11 -8.84 7.29
N THR A 90 19.36 -9.65 6.55
CA THR A 90 19.83 -10.88 5.91
C THR A 90 20.81 -10.61 4.75
N ILE A 91 20.58 -9.56 3.95
CA ILE A 91 21.48 -9.16 2.87
C ILE A 91 22.79 -8.62 3.47
N PHE A 92 22.71 -7.72 4.44
CA PHE A 92 23.88 -7.10 5.08
C PHE A 92 24.61 -8.03 6.07
N SER A 93 23.98 -9.11 6.57
CA SER A 93 24.66 -10.14 7.37
C SER A 93 25.38 -11.19 6.51
N LYS A 94 25.03 -11.33 5.23
CA LYS A 94 25.69 -12.25 4.27
C LYS A 94 26.88 -11.63 3.53
N SER A 95 27.16 -10.35 3.78
CA SER A 95 28.33 -9.63 3.23
C SER A 95 29.56 -9.64 4.17
N LYS A 96 29.63 -10.60 5.10
CA LYS A 96 30.84 -10.93 5.87
C LYS A 96 31.29 -12.35 5.57
#